data_AF-A0A2P4Y689-F1
#
_entry.id   AF-A0A2P4Y689-F1
#
_cell.length_a   1.000
_cell.length_b   1.000
_cell.length_c   1.000
_cell.angle_alpha   90.00
_cell.angle_beta   90.00
_cell.angle_gamma   90.00
#
_symmetry.space_group_name_H-M   'P 1'
#
loop_
_entity.id
_entity.type
_entity.pdbx_description
1 polymer ?
#
loop_
_entity_poly.entity_id
_entity_poly.type
_entity_poly.pdbx_seq_one_letter_code
_entity_poly.pdbx_strand_id
1 'polypeptide(L)'
;MFRSLLMLNTLVIATIATTFDSSDSSVDQYLGTVQVPGSDSESTHIQYSIRNGETTSKGVNLGSWLVAEYWMTSSADFWTGAVNASQGEYTAIAEAIDPDAIRSHLEYHHSTFINESDIAEIAAVGINTVRVPIGYWIVGFDDYDPSGKAEWKVYTNGTLKYLDLLVKDWAKKYNVAVLLSVHAAKGSQNGADNSSPSVYGSEFWAEFAENVNNTISMVSYLADRYKNEDAFLGFGLLNEPNGDTTTDVLYDYYEHVLTDFMLAPAYTNVWVEWHPYFVWGYDDVSDEDLVTTSVKVNFQGDMTQWNSVAGHNRLFIGEWCFVTNGKFENNEDLFYQFAQAETNVVNQAEGGWTYWSWRIYEDETGDNMWSLRAVLRDDKLKSILFPSSSGSSSTVIISSSSGQEQQQTDNSTSTDQIQEHILTTTQAAQESIDVTSKLRGLNKAVFILQQQYSVNSALTAGTKSVVSYRRLDETADASAKANEVGASVRKAIKQLRGGNDKFYQDLITAIKITMCEQKVEKNRVRFVACTDDTAYLDDNGDPVKVTISSLTDDETVEAYGAGQCEVMPNCYWDEIVEGDVTRAKV
;
A
#
# COMPACT_ATOMS: atom_id res chain seq x y z
N MET A 1 -30.46 34.89 28.14
CA MET A 1 -31.11 33.62 28.54
C MET A 1 -30.05 32.55 28.28
N PHE A 2 -29.37 31.91 29.25
CA PHE A 2 -29.79 31.39 30.57
C PHE A 2 -31.06 30.55 30.44
N ARG A 3 -31.08 29.23 30.70
CA ARG A 3 -30.26 28.40 31.62
C ARG A 3 -29.85 27.02 31.06
N SER A 4 -28.95 26.34 31.77
CA SER A 4 -28.50 24.94 31.56
C SER A 4 -29.07 23.98 32.61
N LEU A 5 -29.13 22.67 32.29
CA LEU A 5 -28.94 21.44 33.11
C LEU A 5 -29.23 20.23 32.17
N LEU A 6 -28.48 19.12 32.01
CA LEU A 6 -27.93 18.12 32.96
C LEU A 6 -29.02 17.52 33.89
N MET A 7 -29.43 16.24 33.80
CA MET A 7 -28.61 15.03 33.92
C MET A 7 -29.37 13.69 33.66
N LEU A 8 -28.58 12.60 33.53
CA LEU A 8 -28.86 11.18 33.83
C LEU A 8 -29.62 10.24 32.86
N ASN A 9 -29.13 8.99 32.84
CA ASN A 9 -29.63 7.83 32.11
C ASN A 9 -30.88 7.21 32.77
N THR A 10 -31.72 6.53 31.98
CA THR A 10 -32.34 5.24 32.38
C THR A 10 -32.58 4.40 31.13
N LEU A 11 -32.18 3.12 31.17
CA LEU A 11 -32.43 2.14 30.12
C LEU A 11 -33.79 1.47 30.36
N VAL A 12 -34.67 1.40 29.35
CA VAL A 12 -35.87 0.55 29.37
C VAL A 12 -36.01 -0.13 28.01
N ILE A 13 -35.88 -1.45 27.99
CA ILE A 13 -36.18 -2.30 26.83
C ILE A 13 -37.67 -2.61 26.84
N ALA A 14 -38.34 -2.41 25.70
CA ALA A 14 -39.76 -2.73 25.51
C ALA A 14 -39.93 -3.76 24.39
N THR A 15 -39.95 -5.04 24.76
CA THR A 15 -40.17 -6.15 23.83
C THR A 15 -41.60 -6.16 23.31
N ILE A 16 -41.80 -6.10 21.99
CA ILE A 16 -43.07 -6.43 21.34
C ILE A 16 -42.88 -7.73 20.58
N ALA A 17 -43.51 -8.81 21.05
CA ALA A 17 -43.53 -10.09 20.35
C ALA A 17 -44.76 -10.15 19.43
N THR A 18 -44.53 -10.32 18.13
CA THR A 18 -45.55 -10.70 17.15
C THR A 18 -45.36 -12.16 16.78
N THR A 19 -46.27 -13.02 17.24
CA THR A 19 -46.29 -14.44 16.89
C THR A 19 -46.61 -14.64 15.42
N PHE A 20 -45.76 -15.39 14.70
CA PHE A 20 -46.11 -16.03 13.44
C PHE A 20 -46.08 -17.55 13.61
N ASP A 21 -46.96 -18.23 12.87
CA ASP A 21 -47.28 -19.65 13.04
C ASP A 21 -46.25 -20.55 12.33
N SER A 22 -45.89 -21.68 12.93
CA SER A 22 -44.79 -22.54 12.49
C SER A 22 -45.30 -23.88 11.97
N SER A 23 -45.68 -23.94 10.69
CA SER A 23 -46.11 -25.18 10.05
C SER A 23 -45.75 -25.29 8.56
N ASP A 24 -44.47 -25.13 8.23
CA ASP A 24 -43.87 -25.79 7.06
C ASP A 24 -42.50 -26.38 7.49
N SER A 25 -42.20 -27.60 7.07
CA SER A 25 -41.14 -28.44 7.63
C SER A 25 -40.31 -29.09 6.53
N SER A 26 -39.43 -28.30 5.90
CA SER A 26 -38.64 -28.73 4.74
C SER A 26 -37.23 -28.14 4.63
N VAL A 27 -36.80 -27.22 5.52
CA VAL A 27 -35.56 -26.44 5.36
C VAL A 27 -34.43 -26.83 6.34
N ASP A 28 -34.75 -27.38 7.52
CA ASP A 28 -33.79 -27.57 8.64
C ASP A 28 -32.77 -28.73 8.50
N GLN A 29 -32.47 -29.22 7.28
CA GLN A 29 -31.63 -30.42 7.10
C GLN A 29 -30.20 -30.19 6.58
N TYR A 30 -29.78 -28.94 6.31
CA TYR A 30 -28.43 -28.66 5.75
C TYR A 30 -27.52 -27.76 6.59
N LEU A 31 -27.99 -27.18 7.70
CA LEU A 31 -27.14 -26.41 8.62
C LEU A 31 -26.62 -27.30 9.75
N GLY A 32 -25.52 -28.02 9.48
CA GLY A 32 -24.75 -28.69 10.52
C GLY A 32 -24.20 -27.67 11.53
N THR A 33 -24.38 -27.93 12.83
CA THR A 33 -23.94 -27.00 13.89
C THR A 33 -22.42 -26.84 13.89
N VAL A 34 -21.94 -25.67 13.45
CA VAL A 34 -20.52 -25.30 13.54
C VAL A 34 -20.11 -25.27 15.01
N GLN A 35 -19.22 -26.19 15.39
CA GLN A 35 -18.55 -26.15 16.68
C GLN A 35 -17.54 -25.00 16.66
N VAL A 36 -17.87 -23.88 17.31
CA VAL A 36 -16.86 -22.88 17.67
C VAL A 36 -15.81 -23.57 18.55
N PRO A 37 -14.51 -23.57 18.18
CA PRO A 37 -13.47 -24.21 19.00
C PRO A 37 -13.44 -23.66 20.42
N GLY A 38 -13.21 -24.55 21.40
CA GLY A 38 -13.24 -24.19 22.81
C GLY A 38 -12.16 -23.18 23.19
N SER A 39 -12.51 -22.21 24.03
CA SER A 39 -11.58 -21.22 24.58
C SER A 39 -10.60 -21.86 25.56
N ASP A 40 -9.37 -22.13 25.13
CA ASP A 40 -8.21 -22.34 26.01
C ASP A 40 -6.84 -22.01 25.34
N SER A 41 -6.86 -21.14 24.32
CA SER A 41 -5.70 -20.35 23.91
C SER A 41 -6.15 -18.98 23.41
N GLU A 42 -5.33 -17.94 23.58
CA GLU A 42 -5.53 -16.64 22.94
C GLU A 42 -5.08 -16.74 21.48
N SER A 43 -5.93 -17.33 20.62
CA SER A 43 -5.68 -17.41 19.19
C SER A 43 -5.72 -16.02 18.57
N THR A 44 -4.56 -15.48 18.21
CA THR A 44 -4.42 -14.24 17.44
C THR A 44 -5.09 -14.37 16.08
N HIS A 45 -5.64 -13.26 15.56
CA HIS A 45 -6.36 -13.24 14.27
C HIS A 45 -5.50 -13.75 13.10
N ILE A 46 -6.13 -14.39 12.12
CA ILE A 46 -5.45 -15.18 11.07
C ILE A 46 -4.38 -14.41 10.29
N GLN A 47 -4.50 -13.08 10.13
CA GLN A 47 -3.48 -12.29 9.43
C GLN A 47 -2.10 -12.35 10.09
N TYR A 48 -2.02 -12.58 11.40
CA TYR A 48 -0.73 -12.74 12.09
C TYR A 48 0.00 -13.99 11.59
N SER A 49 -0.69 -15.14 11.52
CA SER A 49 -0.14 -16.38 10.96
C SER A 49 0.17 -16.26 9.45
N ILE A 50 -0.65 -15.52 8.70
CA ILE A 50 -0.40 -15.25 7.26
C ILE A 50 0.86 -14.39 7.07
N ARG A 51 1.01 -13.29 7.83
CA ARG A 51 2.23 -12.46 7.82
C ARG A 51 3.45 -13.30 8.22
N ASN A 52 3.39 -14.01 9.35
CA ASN A 52 4.47 -14.88 9.82
C ASN A 52 4.85 -15.99 8.82
N GLY A 53 3.94 -16.41 7.93
CA GLY A 53 4.15 -17.53 7.01
C GLY A 53 3.86 -18.89 7.64
N GLU A 54 3.13 -18.91 8.76
CA GLU A 54 2.61 -20.12 9.40
C GLU A 54 1.46 -20.75 8.61
N THR A 55 0.79 -19.94 7.78
CA THR A 55 -0.24 -20.35 6.82
C THR A 55 -0.22 -19.40 5.61
N THR A 56 -0.76 -19.83 4.47
CA THR A 56 -0.87 -19.01 3.26
C THR A 56 -2.24 -18.34 3.14
N SER A 57 -2.36 -17.30 2.31
CA SER A 57 -3.68 -16.82 1.90
C SER A 57 -4.38 -17.88 1.06
N LYS A 58 -5.61 -18.22 1.45
CA LYS A 58 -6.61 -18.89 0.62
C LYS A 58 -7.80 -17.96 0.60
N GLY A 59 -7.82 -17.07 -0.37
CA GLY A 59 -8.65 -15.88 -0.35
C GLY A 59 -9.62 -15.76 -1.52
N VAL A 60 -10.43 -14.71 -1.49
CA VAL A 60 -11.29 -14.34 -2.60
C VAL A 60 -11.34 -12.82 -2.78
N ASN A 61 -11.54 -12.35 -4.01
CA ASN A 61 -11.77 -10.95 -4.30
C ASN A 61 -13.22 -10.54 -4.02
N LEU A 62 -13.40 -9.31 -3.54
CA LEU A 62 -14.69 -8.61 -3.50
C LEU A 62 -14.80 -7.69 -4.72
N GLY A 63 -14.55 -8.26 -5.91
CA GLY A 63 -14.60 -7.57 -7.20
C GLY A 63 -15.99 -7.00 -7.48
N SER A 64 -16.04 -5.87 -8.18
CA SER A 64 -17.26 -5.11 -8.44
C SER A 64 -18.09 -4.71 -7.20
N TRP A 65 -17.49 -4.54 -6.01
CA TRP A 65 -18.21 -4.04 -4.82
C TRP A 65 -17.99 -2.55 -4.48
N LEU A 66 -16.75 -2.06 -4.45
CA LEU A 66 -16.42 -0.65 -4.13
C LEU A 66 -15.77 0.12 -5.30
N VAL A 67 -15.62 -0.58 -6.43
CA VAL A 67 -15.25 -0.09 -7.76
C VAL A 67 -16.08 -0.94 -8.71
N ALA A 68 -16.98 -0.35 -9.49
CA ALA A 68 -17.95 -1.13 -10.27
C ALA A 68 -17.48 -1.43 -11.71
N GLU A 69 -17.48 -2.70 -12.11
CA GLU A 69 -17.21 -3.13 -13.50
C GLU A 69 -18.50 -3.61 -14.18
N TYR A 70 -18.72 -3.16 -15.41
CA TYR A 70 -19.96 -3.44 -16.12
C TYR A 70 -20.15 -4.93 -16.44
N TRP A 71 -19.08 -5.66 -16.73
CA TRP A 71 -19.17 -7.05 -17.17
C TRP A 71 -19.63 -8.01 -16.04
N MET A 72 -19.27 -7.73 -14.77
CA MET A 72 -19.70 -8.50 -13.59
C MET A 72 -21.11 -8.12 -13.10
N THR A 73 -21.61 -6.95 -13.50
CA THR A 73 -22.79 -6.32 -12.90
C THR A 73 -23.80 -5.80 -13.94
N SER A 74 -23.75 -6.28 -15.18
CA SER A 74 -24.42 -5.64 -16.34
C SER A 74 -25.94 -5.44 -16.22
N SER A 75 -26.62 -6.23 -15.40
CA SER A 75 -28.07 -6.11 -15.11
C SER A 75 -28.41 -5.27 -13.86
N ALA A 76 -27.42 -4.65 -13.22
CA ALA A 76 -27.60 -3.83 -12.03
C ALA A 76 -28.27 -2.47 -12.32
N ASP A 77 -29.18 -2.04 -11.45
CA ASP A 77 -29.96 -0.80 -11.59
C ASP A 77 -29.09 0.44 -11.88
N PHE A 78 -27.87 0.52 -11.32
CA PHE A 78 -27.00 1.69 -11.47
C PHE A 78 -26.43 1.89 -12.89
N TRP A 79 -26.51 0.90 -13.79
CA TRP A 79 -26.21 1.12 -15.20
C TRP A 79 -27.42 1.68 -16.00
N THR A 80 -28.60 1.80 -15.38
CA THR A 80 -29.82 2.28 -16.04
C THR A 80 -29.67 3.74 -16.46
N GLY A 81 -29.50 3.98 -17.76
CA GLY A 81 -29.33 5.33 -18.32
C GLY A 81 -27.88 5.81 -18.42
N ALA A 82 -26.89 4.96 -18.06
CA ALA A 82 -25.51 5.16 -18.46
C ALA A 82 -25.36 4.98 -19.98
N VAL A 83 -24.56 5.82 -20.63
CA VAL A 83 -24.34 5.76 -22.09
C VAL A 83 -23.20 4.80 -22.44
N ASN A 84 -22.13 4.82 -21.65
CA ASN A 84 -20.88 4.10 -21.87
C ASN A 84 -20.48 3.32 -20.60
N ALA A 85 -21.38 2.47 -20.09
CA ALA A 85 -21.16 1.74 -18.83
C ALA A 85 -19.89 0.86 -18.84
N SER A 86 -19.57 0.22 -19.97
CA SER A 86 -18.35 -0.57 -20.18
C SER A 86 -17.07 0.27 -20.37
N GLN A 87 -17.04 1.48 -19.83
CA GLN A 87 -15.88 2.39 -19.83
C GLN A 87 -15.55 2.89 -18.41
N GLY A 88 -16.01 2.16 -17.39
CA GLY A 88 -15.76 2.42 -15.97
C GLY A 88 -16.82 3.29 -15.30
N GLU A 89 -16.89 3.19 -13.96
CA GLU A 89 -17.82 3.92 -13.10
C GLU A 89 -17.80 5.44 -13.34
N TYR A 90 -16.62 6.05 -13.58
CA TYR A 90 -16.52 7.47 -13.88
C TYR A 90 -17.30 7.83 -15.16
N THR A 91 -17.01 7.16 -16.28
CA THR A 91 -17.63 7.46 -17.58
C THR A 91 -19.13 7.22 -17.53
N ALA A 92 -19.56 6.15 -16.85
CA ALA A 92 -20.96 5.83 -16.64
C ALA A 92 -21.72 6.95 -15.91
N ILE A 93 -21.16 7.51 -14.83
CA ILE A 93 -21.79 8.60 -14.08
C ILE A 93 -21.66 9.95 -14.81
N ALA A 94 -20.49 10.26 -15.38
CA ALA A 94 -20.19 11.55 -15.99
C ALA A 94 -20.98 11.83 -17.28
N GLU A 95 -21.30 10.79 -18.05
CA GLU A 95 -22.06 10.89 -19.30
C GLU A 95 -23.56 10.56 -19.16
N ALA A 96 -24.03 10.21 -17.95
CA ALA A 96 -25.43 9.89 -17.71
C ALA A 96 -26.37 11.09 -17.85
N ILE A 97 -27.60 10.80 -18.25
CA ILE A 97 -28.70 11.80 -18.28
C ILE A 97 -29.13 12.18 -16.85
N ASP A 98 -29.03 11.24 -15.89
CA ASP A 98 -29.25 11.47 -14.46
C ASP A 98 -28.11 10.84 -13.63
N PRO A 99 -27.00 11.58 -13.40
CA PRO A 99 -25.88 11.09 -12.60
C PRO A 99 -26.22 10.83 -11.13
N ASP A 100 -27.24 11.49 -10.58
CA ASP A 100 -27.63 11.34 -9.17
C ASP A 100 -28.47 10.09 -8.96
N ALA A 101 -29.27 9.67 -9.95
CA ALA A 101 -29.90 8.35 -9.96
C ALA A 101 -28.84 7.23 -9.89
N ILE A 102 -27.80 7.28 -10.73
CA ILE A 102 -26.71 6.28 -10.72
C ILE A 102 -26.02 6.24 -9.35
N ARG A 103 -25.66 7.40 -8.76
CA ARG A 103 -25.07 7.47 -7.41
C ARG A 103 -25.99 6.86 -6.34
N SER A 104 -27.29 7.09 -6.43
CA SER A 104 -28.29 6.53 -5.49
C SER A 104 -28.39 5.00 -5.60
N HIS A 105 -28.31 4.44 -6.82
CA HIS A 105 -28.29 3.00 -7.03
C HIS A 105 -26.93 2.37 -6.65
N LEU A 106 -25.82 3.07 -6.84
CA LEU A 106 -24.49 2.66 -6.34
C LEU A 106 -24.42 2.65 -4.81
N GLU A 107 -24.98 3.65 -4.09
CA GLU A 107 -25.03 3.59 -2.62
C GLU A 107 -25.85 2.39 -2.13
N TYR A 108 -26.97 2.09 -2.79
CA TYR A 108 -27.75 0.88 -2.49
C TYR A 108 -26.94 -0.40 -2.76
N HIS A 109 -26.26 -0.50 -3.89
CA HIS A 109 -25.39 -1.63 -4.24
C HIS A 109 -24.23 -1.80 -3.23
N HIS A 110 -23.48 -0.73 -2.90
CA HIS A 110 -22.44 -0.75 -1.86
C HIS A 110 -22.97 -1.28 -0.51
N SER A 111 -24.25 -1.02 -0.20
CA SER A 111 -24.91 -1.45 1.03
C SER A 111 -25.48 -2.88 1.04
N THR A 112 -25.58 -3.54 -0.11
CA THR A 112 -26.30 -4.82 -0.25
C THR A 112 -25.56 -5.91 -1.04
N PHE A 113 -24.59 -5.56 -1.89
CA PHE A 113 -23.93 -6.53 -2.76
C PHE A 113 -22.91 -7.39 -2.02
N ILE A 114 -22.09 -6.81 -1.13
CA ILE A 114 -21.37 -7.56 -0.10
C ILE A 114 -21.86 -7.09 1.26
N ASN A 115 -22.21 -8.04 2.12
CA ASN A 115 -22.67 -7.80 3.48
C ASN A 115 -22.01 -8.78 4.47
N GLU A 116 -22.41 -8.72 5.74
CA GLU A 116 -21.90 -9.60 6.79
C GLU A 116 -22.09 -11.10 6.47
N SER A 117 -23.20 -11.48 5.80
CA SER A 117 -23.44 -12.90 5.46
C SER A 117 -22.43 -13.43 4.45
N ASP A 118 -22.02 -12.63 3.45
CA ASP A 118 -20.98 -13.01 2.49
C ASP A 118 -19.67 -13.34 3.23
N ILE A 119 -19.27 -12.53 4.22
CA ILE A 119 -18.05 -12.75 5.01
C ILE A 119 -18.16 -14.00 5.91
N ALA A 120 -19.36 -14.27 6.44
CA ALA A 120 -19.64 -15.48 7.21
C ALA A 120 -19.59 -16.75 6.34
N GLU A 121 -20.13 -16.69 5.10
CA GLU A 121 -20.11 -17.78 4.11
C GLU A 121 -18.67 -18.06 3.64
N ILE A 122 -17.90 -17.01 3.32
CA ILE A 122 -16.47 -17.05 2.99
C ILE A 122 -15.68 -17.81 4.08
N ALA A 123 -15.84 -17.41 5.34
CA ALA A 123 -15.16 -18.09 6.46
C ALA A 123 -15.63 -19.56 6.63
N ALA A 124 -16.93 -19.83 6.45
CA ALA A 124 -17.50 -21.16 6.61
C ALA A 124 -17.03 -22.18 5.55
N VAL A 125 -16.65 -21.74 4.36
CA VAL A 125 -16.03 -22.62 3.33
C VAL A 125 -14.52 -22.77 3.48
N GLY A 126 -13.90 -22.08 4.44
CA GLY A 126 -12.46 -22.18 4.73
C GLY A 126 -11.57 -21.17 3.99
N ILE A 127 -12.17 -20.10 3.44
CA ILE A 127 -11.43 -18.96 2.88
C ILE A 127 -10.99 -18.06 4.06
N ASN A 128 -9.72 -17.67 4.09
CA ASN A 128 -9.10 -16.95 5.21
C ASN A 128 -8.72 -15.49 4.90
N THR A 129 -8.87 -15.03 3.65
CA THR A 129 -8.54 -13.67 3.21
C THR A 129 -9.61 -13.13 2.25
N VAL A 130 -9.92 -11.84 2.31
CA VAL A 130 -10.58 -11.10 1.24
C VAL A 130 -9.67 -10.02 0.67
N ARG A 131 -9.59 -9.95 -0.66
CA ARG A 131 -8.93 -8.85 -1.39
C ARG A 131 -10.01 -7.88 -1.88
N VAL A 132 -9.81 -6.58 -1.63
CA VAL A 132 -10.86 -5.57 -1.78
C VAL A 132 -10.40 -4.48 -2.74
N PRO A 133 -10.88 -4.49 -4.00
CA PRO A 133 -10.73 -3.36 -4.91
C PRO A 133 -11.26 -2.06 -4.30
N ILE A 134 -10.44 -1.02 -4.31
CA ILE A 134 -10.82 0.34 -3.89
C ILE A 134 -10.34 1.38 -4.90
N GLY A 135 -11.17 2.40 -5.13
CA GLY A 135 -10.86 3.54 -5.99
C GLY A 135 -10.55 4.80 -5.18
N TYR A 136 -9.76 5.71 -5.77
CA TYR A 136 -9.24 6.91 -5.08
C TYR A 136 -10.32 7.83 -4.48
N TRP A 137 -11.55 7.77 -5.01
CA TRP A 137 -12.70 8.51 -4.49
C TRP A 137 -13.16 8.06 -3.10
N ILE A 138 -12.77 6.87 -2.63
CA ILE A 138 -13.24 6.29 -1.36
C ILE A 138 -12.96 7.18 -0.14
N VAL A 139 -11.87 7.97 -0.17
CA VAL A 139 -11.51 8.88 0.93
C VAL A 139 -12.29 10.21 0.92
N GLY A 140 -12.94 10.56 -0.20
CA GLY A 140 -13.80 11.75 -0.32
C GLY A 140 -13.06 13.09 -0.27
N PHE A 141 -11.77 13.11 -0.63
CA PHE A 141 -10.96 14.32 -0.78
C PHE A 141 -9.84 14.12 -1.80
N ASP A 142 -9.22 15.23 -2.21
CA ASP A 142 -7.97 15.25 -2.97
C ASP A 142 -7.22 16.55 -2.65
N ASP A 143 -6.13 16.44 -1.89
CA ASP A 143 -5.27 17.57 -1.54
C ASP A 143 -4.33 17.98 -2.68
N TYR A 144 -4.27 17.17 -3.74
CA TYR A 144 -3.38 17.31 -4.89
C TYR A 144 -4.21 17.53 -6.18
N ASP A 145 -5.17 18.45 -6.15
CA ASP A 145 -5.89 18.89 -7.35
C ASP A 145 -5.56 20.34 -7.74
N PRO A 146 -4.50 20.58 -8.54
CA PRO A 146 -4.20 21.91 -9.08
C PRO A 146 -5.22 22.38 -10.12
N SER A 147 -6.06 21.49 -10.67
CA SER A 147 -7.08 21.82 -11.67
C SER A 147 -8.39 22.34 -11.04
N GLY A 148 -8.66 21.97 -9.79
CA GLY A 148 -9.89 22.29 -9.07
C GLY A 148 -11.14 21.57 -9.58
N LYS A 149 -11.01 20.61 -10.52
CA LYS A 149 -12.11 19.77 -11.02
C LYS A 149 -12.76 18.95 -9.91
N ALA A 150 -11.97 18.46 -8.95
CA ALA A 150 -12.32 17.50 -7.92
C ALA A 150 -13.02 16.24 -8.48
N GLU A 151 -12.36 15.52 -9.39
CA GLU A 151 -12.92 14.36 -10.11
C GLU A 151 -13.48 13.26 -9.17
N TRP A 152 -12.98 13.14 -7.94
CA TRP A 152 -13.54 12.28 -6.88
C TRP A 152 -15.01 12.57 -6.55
N LYS A 153 -15.53 13.78 -6.85
CA LYS A 153 -16.95 14.16 -6.65
C LYS A 153 -17.88 13.63 -7.74
N VAL A 154 -17.35 13.06 -8.82
CA VAL A 154 -18.18 12.39 -9.83
C VAL A 154 -18.77 11.11 -9.25
N TYR A 155 -17.99 10.39 -8.44
CA TYR A 155 -18.34 9.10 -7.84
C TYR A 155 -19.34 9.18 -6.67
N THR A 156 -19.76 8.01 -6.21
CA THR A 156 -20.63 7.85 -5.04
C THR A 156 -19.86 8.08 -3.74
N ASN A 157 -20.33 9.02 -2.92
CA ASN A 157 -19.68 9.43 -1.66
C ASN A 157 -20.13 8.55 -0.48
N GLY A 158 -19.33 8.52 0.60
CA GLY A 158 -19.65 7.83 1.85
C GLY A 158 -19.28 6.34 1.88
N THR A 159 -18.76 5.79 0.78
CA THR A 159 -18.40 4.37 0.59
C THR A 159 -17.44 3.81 1.65
N LEU A 160 -16.55 4.64 2.21
CA LEU A 160 -15.63 4.28 3.30
C LEU A 160 -16.31 3.60 4.50
N LYS A 161 -17.59 3.91 4.78
CA LYS A 161 -18.35 3.32 5.89
C LYS A 161 -18.52 1.80 5.76
N TYR A 162 -18.57 1.27 4.54
CA TYR A 162 -18.68 -0.17 4.27
C TYR A 162 -17.31 -0.85 4.43
N LEU A 163 -16.22 -0.18 4.05
CA LEU A 163 -14.87 -0.68 4.30
C LEU A 163 -14.53 -0.70 5.80
N ASP A 164 -14.99 0.30 6.57
CA ASP A 164 -14.92 0.26 8.03
C ASP A 164 -15.67 -0.95 8.62
N LEU A 165 -16.89 -1.24 8.16
CA LEU A 165 -17.66 -2.40 8.62
C LEU A 165 -16.93 -3.72 8.31
N LEU A 166 -16.37 -3.86 7.12
CA LEU A 166 -15.58 -5.04 6.77
C LEU A 166 -14.34 -5.21 7.66
N VAL A 167 -13.48 -4.19 7.74
CA VAL A 167 -12.17 -4.31 8.42
C VAL A 167 -12.31 -4.36 9.94
N LYS A 168 -13.28 -3.65 10.54
CA LYS A 168 -13.36 -3.43 12.00
C LYS A 168 -14.38 -4.32 12.70
N ASP A 169 -15.35 -4.86 11.97
CA ASP A 169 -16.40 -5.74 12.49
C ASP A 169 -16.38 -7.10 11.79
N TRP A 170 -16.84 -7.19 10.53
CA TRP A 170 -17.15 -8.46 9.88
C TRP A 170 -15.93 -9.40 9.75
N ALA A 171 -14.85 -8.94 9.12
CA ALA A 171 -13.68 -9.78 8.88
C ALA A 171 -12.96 -10.15 10.20
N LYS A 172 -12.97 -9.24 11.17
CA LYS A 172 -12.47 -9.49 12.54
C LYS A 172 -13.31 -10.54 13.28
N LYS A 173 -14.64 -10.47 13.16
CA LYS A 173 -15.61 -11.39 13.78
C LYS A 173 -15.51 -12.81 13.22
N TYR A 174 -15.30 -12.95 11.92
CA TYR A 174 -15.22 -14.26 11.24
C TYR A 174 -13.79 -14.80 11.06
N ASN A 175 -12.79 -14.12 11.63
CA ASN A 175 -11.37 -14.48 11.54
C ASN A 175 -10.84 -14.57 10.09
N VAL A 176 -11.18 -13.56 9.28
CA VAL A 176 -10.80 -13.38 7.87
C VAL A 176 -9.89 -12.15 7.74
N ALA A 177 -8.77 -12.28 7.04
CA ALA A 177 -7.83 -11.19 6.76
C ALA A 177 -8.33 -10.28 5.60
N VAL A 178 -7.97 -9.00 5.60
CA VAL A 178 -8.39 -8.02 4.58
C VAL A 178 -7.18 -7.37 3.91
N LEU A 179 -7.01 -7.63 2.62
CA LEU A 179 -6.01 -6.99 1.75
C LEU A 179 -6.71 -5.92 0.90
N LEU A 180 -6.21 -4.68 0.92
CA LEU A 180 -6.78 -3.58 0.13
C LEU A 180 -6.04 -3.45 -1.21
N SER A 181 -6.74 -3.62 -2.34
CA SER A 181 -6.15 -3.44 -3.68
C SER A 181 -6.43 -2.01 -4.16
N VAL A 182 -5.38 -1.22 -4.40
CA VAL A 182 -5.47 0.11 -5.01
C VAL A 182 -5.82 -0.07 -6.50
N HIS A 183 -7.12 -0.22 -6.77
CA HIS A 183 -7.63 -0.77 -8.03
C HIS A 183 -7.89 0.31 -9.08
N ALA A 184 -8.34 1.49 -8.64
CA ALA A 184 -8.57 2.64 -9.50
C ALA A 184 -7.87 3.90 -8.94
N ALA A 185 -6.67 4.19 -9.45
CA ALA A 185 -5.91 5.38 -9.07
C ALA A 185 -6.38 6.62 -9.86
N LYS A 186 -6.14 7.82 -9.32
CA LYS A 186 -6.49 9.07 -10.01
C LYS A 186 -5.78 9.13 -11.38
N GLY A 187 -6.52 9.46 -12.43
CA GLY A 187 -6.02 9.49 -13.80
C GLY A 187 -5.88 8.14 -14.50
N SER A 188 -6.14 7.02 -13.81
CA SER A 188 -5.95 5.64 -14.28
C SER A 188 -4.51 5.24 -14.61
N GLN A 189 -4.15 4.03 -14.18
CA GLN A 189 -2.87 3.37 -14.40
C GLN A 189 -2.86 2.36 -15.57
N ASN A 190 -4.00 2.12 -16.23
CA ASN A 190 -4.11 1.10 -17.30
C ASN A 190 -5.16 1.39 -18.39
N GLY A 191 -5.93 2.48 -18.28
CA GLY A 191 -6.97 2.87 -19.26
C GLY A 191 -8.20 1.95 -19.36
N ALA A 192 -8.24 0.82 -18.65
CA ALA A 192 -9.33 -0.15 -18.66
C ALA A 192 -10.49 0.26 -17.73
N ASP A 193 -11.68 -0.34 -17.89
CA ASP A 193 -12.85 -0.01 -17.06
C ASP A 193 -12.65 -0.33 -15.57
N ASN A 194 -11.85 -1.36 -15.23
CA ASN A 194 -11.53 -1.72 -13.85
C ASN A 194 -10.81 -0.62 -13.05
N SER A 195 -10.05 0.26 -13.71
CA SER A 195 -9.38 1.41 -13.07
C SER A 195 -10.17 2.73 -13.18
N SER A 196 -11.39 2.69 -13.74
CA SER A 196 -12.34 3.81 -13.81
C SER A 196 -11.75 5.14 -14.35
N PRO A 197 -11.16 5.14 -15.56
CA PRO A 197 -10.51 6.31 -16.14
C PRO A 197 -11.49 7.45 -16.43
N SER A 198 -11.05 8.70 -16.26
CA SER A 198 -11.82 9.88 -16.69
C SER A 198 -11.74 10.17 -18.19
N VAL A 199 -10.89 9.43 -18.93
CA VAL A 199 -10.92 9.27 -20.39
C VAL A 199 -10.56 7.82 -20.72
N TYR A 200 -11.53 7.03 -21.21
CA TYR A 200 -11.33 5.61 -21.49
C TYR A 200 -10.16 5.33 -22.45
N GLY A 201 -9.38 4.27 -22.16
CA GLY A 201 -8.18 3.92 -22.91
C GLY A 201 -7.01 4.90 -22.78
N SER A 202 -6.98 5.71 -21.72
CA SER A 202 -5.89 6.67 -21.43
C SER A 202 -5.29 6.44 -20.04
N GLU A 203 -3.97 6.61 -19.91
CA GLU A 203 -3.19 6.33 -18.70
C GLU A 203 -2.50 7.60 -18.18
N PHE A 204 -3.21 8.38 -17.35
CA PHE A 204 -2.70 9.65 -16.84
C PHE A 204 -2.05 9.54 -15.45
N TRP A 205 -2.07 8.37 -14.80
CA TRP A 205 -1.50 8.21 -13.46
C TRP A 205 0.00 8.57 -13.38
N ALA A 206 0.80 8.07 -14.32
CA ALA A 206 2.24 8.31 -14.35
C ALA A 206 2.65 9.62 -15.07
N GLU A 207 1.79 10.18 -15.93
CA GLU A 207 2.08 11.44 -16.64
C GLU A 207 2.08 12.65 -15.68
N PHE A 208 1.21 12.62 -14.65
CA PHE A 208 0.97 13.76 -13.76
C PHE A 208 1.33 13.43 -12.31
N ALA A 209 2.34 14.12 -11.77
CA ALA A 209 2.81 13.88 -10.41
C ALA A 209 1.71 14.07 -9.35
N GLU A 210 0.71 14.92 -9.58
CA GLU A 210 -0.45 15.09 -8.71
C GLU A 210 -1.34 13.83 -8.59
N ASN A 211 -1.31 12.93 -9.58
CA ASN A 211 -2.05 11.66 -9.55
C ASN A 211 -1.33 10.63 -8.65
N VAL A 212 -0.01 10.54 -8.77
CA VAL A 212 0.84 9.76 -7.87
C VAL A 212 0.71 10.26 -6.43
N ASN A 213 0.79 11.58 -6.20
CA ASN A 213 0.63 12.17 -4.86
C ASN A 213 -0.77 11.94 -4.26
N ASN A 214 -1.84 12.00 -5.06
CA ASN A 214 -3.18 11.61 -4.61
C ASN A 214 -3.21 10.14 -4.14
N THR A 215 -2.58 9.25 -4.90
CA THR A 215 -2.51 7.81 -4.58
C THR A 215 -1.74 7.57 -3.26
N ILE A 216 -0.59 8.24 -3.09
CA ILE A 216 0.18 8.24 -1.83
C ILE A 216 -0.70 8.71 -0.67
N SER A 217 -1.39 9.85 -0.82
CA SER A 217 -2.26 10.41 0.23
C SER A 217 -3.39 9.45 0.62
N MET A 218 -4.05 8.83 -0.37
CA MET A 218 -5.10 7.83 -0.13
C MET A 218 -4.56 6.62 0.65
N VAL A 219 -3.43 6.04 0.22
CA VAL A 219 -2.81 4.89 0.90
C VAL A 219 -2.38 5.27 2.31
N SER A 220 -1.74 6.43 2.51
CA SER A 220 -1.35 6.92 3.85
C SER A 220 -2.55 7.11 4.78
N TYR A 221 -3.67 7.67 4.28
CA TYR A 221 -4.90 7.87 5.05
C TYR A 221 -5.50 6.52 5.49
N LEU A 222 -5.64 5.57 4.56
CA LEU A 222 -6.21 4.25 4.85
C LEU A 222 -5.26 3.41 5.73
N ALA A 223 -3.95 3.57 5.56
CA ALA A 223 -2.94 2.94 6.40
C ALA A 223 -3.02 3.42 7.86
N ASP A 224 -3.10 4.74 8.10
CA ASP A 224 -3.29 5.26 9.46
C ASP A 224 -4.61 4.78 10.09
N ARG A 225 -5.67 4.69 9.27
CA ARG A 225 -7.01 4.23 9.65
C ARG A 225 -7.09 2.75 10.04
N TYR A 226 -6.27 1.87 9.46
CA TYR A 226 -6.45 0.41 9.58
C TYR A 226 -5.24 -0.38 10.11
N LYS A 227 -4.03 0.19 10.18
CA LYS A 227 -2.80 -0.53 10.63
C LYS A 227 -2.86 -1.20 12.02
N ASN A 228 -3.79 -0.77 12.88
CA ASN A 228 -4.00 -1.31 14.23
C ASN A 228 -5.21 -2.26 14.34
N GLU A 229 -5.94 -2.51 13.25
CA GLU A 229 -7.13 -3.36 13.26
C GLU A 229 -6.76 -4.82 12.99
N ASP A 230 -7.23 -5.73 13.84
CA ASP A 230 -6.80 -7.13 13.84
C ASP A 230 -6.95 -7.84 12.49
N ALA A 231 -7.91 -7.44 11.66
CA ALA A 231 -8.15 -8.06 10.35
C ALA A 231 -7.33 -7.47 9.20
N PHE A 232 -6.70 -6.30 9.35
CA PHE A 232 -6.02 -5.62 8.25
C PHE A 232 -4.68 -6.29 7.90
N LEU A 233 -4.58 -6.86 6.70
CA LEU A 233 -3.41 -7.61 6.20
C LEU A 233 -2.38 -6.71 5.51
N GLY A 234 -2.81 -5.73 4.72
CA GLY A 234 -1.91 -4.83 3.98
C GLY A 234 -2.57 -4.18 2.75
N PHE A 235 -1.74 -3.72 1.82
CA PHE A 235 -2.15 -3.17 0.53
C PHE A 235 -1.47 -3.90 -0.64
N GLY A 236 -2.22 -4.16 -1.71
CA GLY A 236 -1.68 -4.20 -3.07
C GLY A 236 -1.56 -2.77 -3.56
N LEU A 237 -0.34 -2.26 -3.75
CA LEU A 237 -0.05 -0.82 -3.83
C LEU A 237 -0.57 -0.13 -5.10
N LEU A 238 -0.69 -0.86 -6.21
CA LEU A 238 -1.33 -0.40 -7.46
C LEU A 238 -1.70 -1.62 -8.30
N ASN A 239 -2.97 -1.72 -8.70
CA ASN A 239 -3.47 -2.84 -9.51
C ASN A 239 -3.09 -2.66 -10.98
N GLU A 240 -2.43 -3.66 -11.56
CA GLU A 240 -2.23 -3.79 -13.02
C GLU A 240 -1.79 -2.49 -13.75
N PRO A 241 -0.76 -1.76 -13.30
CA PRO A 241 -0.20 -0.67 -14.10
C PRO A 241 0.30 -1.23 -15.45
N ASN A 242 -0.21 -0.68 -16.56
CA ASN A 242 0.12 -1.17 -17.90
C ASN A 242 1.54 -0.73 -18.33
N GLY A 243 2.08 -1.33 -19.40
CA GLY A 243 3.48 -1.15 -19.82
C GLY A 243 3.90 0.27 -20.22
N ASP A 244 2.95 1.17 -20.50
CA ASP A 244 3.23 2.59 -20.76
C ASP A 244 3.33 3.42 -19.45
N THR A 245 2.93 2.86 -18.30
CA THR A 245 3.28 3.40 -16.97
C THR A 245 4.79 3.42 -16.81
N THR A 246 5.37 4.62 -16.69
CA THR A 246 6.82 4.82 -16.61
C THR A 246 7.40 4.11 -15.38
N THR A 247 8.25 3.11 -15.62
CA THR A 247 8.78 2.21 -14.57
C THR A 247 9.49 2.97 -13.45
N ASP A 248 10.23 4.03 -13.76
CA ASP A 248 10.89 4.88 -12.77
C ASP A 248 9.87 5.54 -11.82
N VAL A 249 8.74 6.05 -12.36
CA VAL A 249 7.66 6.67 -11.56
C VAL A 249 6.95 5.63 -10.69
N LEU A 250 6.76 4.41 -11.20
CA LEU A 250 6.17 3.30 -10.46
C LEU A 250 7.08 2.85 -9.29
N TYR A 251 8.39 2.79 -9.52
CA TYR A 251 9.37 2.43 -8.50
C TYR A 251 9.58 3.54 -7.47
N ASP A 252 9.61 4.82 -7.88
CA ASP A 252 9.64 5.97 -6.97
C ASP A 252 8.39 5.99 -6.07
N TYR A 253 7.20 5.70 -6.63
CA TYR A 253 5.96 5.54 -5.86
C TYR A 253 6.06 4.42 -4.82
N TYR A 254 6.55 3.24 -5.22
CA TYR A 254 6.75 2.13 -4.29
C TYR A 254 7.81 2.43 -3.21
N GLU A 255 8.98 3.00 -3.55
CA GLU A 255 10.02 3.38 -2.56
C GLU A 255 9.46 4.44 -1.58
N HIS A 256 8.64 5.38 -2.05
CA HIS A 256 7.98 6.38 -1.21
C HIS A 256 7.02 5.76 -0.18
N VAL A 257 6.08 4.91 -0.62
CA VAL A 257 5.11 4.28 0.30
C VAL A 257 5.81 3.29 1.24
N LEU A 258 6.78 2.51 0.77
CA LEU A 258 7.59 1.62 1.61
C LEU A 258 8.39 2.39 2.67
N THR A 259 8.84 3.61 2.35
CA THR A 259 9.58 4.47 3.30
C THR A 259 8.67 5.08 4.36
N ASP A 260 7.61 5.79 3.95
CA ASP A 260 6.80 6.59 4.89
C ASP A 260 5.71 5.78 5.63
N PHE A 261 5.18 4.68 5.05
CA PHE A 261 4.27 3.77 5.77
C PHE A 261 5.00 2.60 6.44
N MET A 262 5.85 1.87 5.71
CA MET A 262 6.50 0.64 6.23
C MET A 262 7.86 0.87 6.91
N LEU A 263 8.24 2.13 7.11
CA LEU A 263 9.38 2.56 7.94
C LEU A 263 10.71 1.89 7.54
N ALA A 264 11.07 2.04 6.27
CA ALA A 264 12.36 1.63 5.72
C ALA A 264 13.54 2.13 6.59
N PRO A 265 14.64 1.36 6.70
CA PRO A 265 15.02 0.20 5.85
C PRO A 265 14.52 -1.16 6.34
N ALA A 266 13.72 -1.23 7.42
CA ALA A 266 13.37 -2.49 8.09
C ALA A 266 11.95 -3.02 7.74
N TYR A 267 11.50 -2.81 6.50
CA TYR A 267 10.20 -3.33 6.05
C TYR A 267 10.19 -4.87 6.01
N THR A 268 9.05 -5.46 6.35
CA THR A 268 8.80 -6.90 6.33
C THR A 268 7.42 -7.18 5.74
N ASN A 269 7.16 -8.41 5.31
CA ASN A 269 5.93 -8.80 4.62
C ASN A 269 5.68 -8.04 3.31
N VAL A 270 6.75 -7.69 2.58
CA VAL A 270 6.64 -7.30 1.17
C VAL A 270 6.48 -8.57 0.34
N TRP A 271 5.39 -8.63 -0.44
CA TRP A 271 5.08 -9.72 -1.37
C TRP A 271 5.12 -9.18 -2.81
N VAL A 272 5.09 -10.06 -3.79
CA VAL A 272 4.90 -9.71 -5.21
C VAL A 272 3.59 -10.32 -5.69
N GLU A 273 2.77 -9.52 -6.35
CA GLU A 273 1.42 -9.87 -6.79
C GLU A 273 1.40 -10.22 -8.28
N TRP A 274 0.73 -11.31 -8.66
CA TRP A 274 0.59 -11.75 -10.06
C TRP A 274 -0.84 -12.21 -10.35
N HIS A 275 -1.36 -11.85 -11.54
CA HIS A 275 -2.67 -12.23 -12.04
C HIS A 275 -2.55 -13.19 -13.26
N PRO A 276 -2.36 -14.51 -13.05
CA PRO A 276 -2.44 -15.50 -14.11
C PRO A 276 -3.91 -15.77 -14.52
N TYR A 277 -4.22 -15.59 -15.80
CA TYR A 277 -5.52 -15.89 -16.39
C TYR A 277 -5.36 -16.74 -17.65
N PHE A 278 -6.14 -17.82 -17.78
CA PHE A 278 -6.20 -18.68 -18.98
C PHE A 278 -7.35 -18.33 -19.94
N VAL A 279 -7.83 -17.09 -19.84
CA VAL A 279 -8.95 -16.56 -20.65
C VAL A 279 -8.45 -16.07 -22.02
N TRP A 280 -7.44 -15.21 -22.06
CA TRP A 280 -7.04 -14.47 -23.26
C TRP A 280 -5.72 -14.98 -23.85
N GLY A 281 -5.61 -15.03 -25.18
CA GLY A 281 -4.37 -15.45 -25.86
C GLY A 281 -4.17 -16.96 -25.96
N TYR A 282 -5.15 -17.75 -25.50
CA TYR A 282 -5.17 -19.21 -25.59
C TYR A 282 -6.13 -19.73 -26.68
N ASP A 283 -6.65 -18.84 -27.52
CA ASP A 283 -7.67 -19.13 -28.53
C ASP A 283 -7.23 -20.23 -29.52
N ASP A 284 -6.00 -20.15 -30.02
CA ASP A 284 -5.37 -21.16 -30.92
C ASP A 284 -4.78 -22.39 -30.19
N VAL A 285 -4.81 -22.44 -28.85
CA VAL A 285 -4.26 -23.55 -28.04
C VAL A 285 -5.32 -24.65 -27.87
N SER A 286 -4.93 -25.93 -28.02
CA SER A 286 -5.86 -27.05 -27.81
C SER A 286 -6.23 -27.21 -26.34
N ASP A 287 -7.40 -27.81 -26.05
CA ASP A 287 -7.81 -28.10 -24.67
C ASP A 287 -6.75 -28.96 -23.95
N GLU A 288 -6.20 -29.97 -24.62
CA GLU A 288 -5.13 -30.80 -24.08
C GLU A 288 -3.83 -30.02 -23.85
N ASP A 289 -3.42 -29.13 -24.75
CA ASP A 289 -2.22 -28.30 -24.60
C ASP A 289 -2.38 -27.22 -23.52
N LEU A 290 -3.59 -26.70 -23.30
CA LEU A 290 -3.88 -25.76 -22.22
C LEU A 290 -3.61 -26.41 -20.86
N VAL A 291 -4.03 -27.67 -20.69
CA VAL A 291 -3.76 -28.45 -19.48
C VAL A 291 -2.29 -28.91 -19.41
N THR A 292 -1.74 -29.45 -20.49
CA THR A 292 -0.45 -30.17 -20.45
C THR A 292 0.77 -29.30 -20.69
N THR A 293 0.64 -28.22 -21.46
CA THR A 293 1.72 -27.27 -21.77
C THR A 293 1.53 -25.96 -20.99
N SER A 294 0.42 -25.25 -21.17
CA SER A 294 0.24 -23.91 -20.58
C SER A 294 0.23 -23.94 -19.05
N VAL A 295 -0.57 -24.81 -18.42
CA VAL A 295 -0.58 -24.95 -16.96
C VAL A 295 0.59 -25.79 -16.44
N LYS A 296 0.69 -27.06 -16.89
CA LYS A 296 1.62 -28.05 -16.28
C LYS A 296 3.10 -27.88 -16.65
N VAL A 297 3.45 -27.08 -17.67
CA VAL A 297 4.84 -26.79 -18.04
C VAL A 297 5.17 -25.32 -17.88
N ASN A 298 4.41 -24.40 -18.49
CA ASN A 298 4.76 -22.98 -18.50
C ASN A 298 4.49 -22.34 -17.14
N PHE A 299 3.24 -22.29 -16.68
CA PHE A 299 2.87 -21.67 -15.40
C PHE A 299 3.53 -22.35 -14.19
N GLN A 300 3.59 -23.69 -14.19
CA GLN A 300 4.38 -24.45 -13.22
C GLN A 300 5.88 -24.09 -13.30
N GLY A 301 6.42 -23.87 -14.50
CA GLY A 301 7.81 -23.46 -14.72
C GLY A 301 8.11 -22.09 -14.11
N ASP A 302 7.28 -21.09 -14.40
CA ASP A 302 7.41 -19.71 -13.88
C ASP A 302 7.33 -19.68 -12.34
N MET A 303 6.35 -20.39 -11.77
CA MET A 303 6.21 -20.59 -10.32
C MET A 303 7.46 -21.24 -9.70
N THR A 304 7.99 -22.28 -10.34
CA THR A 304 9.22 -22.96 -9.89
C THR A 304 10.44 -22.03 -10.00
N GLN A 305 10.52 -21.23 -11.06
CA GLN A 305 11.60 -20.28 -11.28
C GLN A 305 11.58 -19.19 -10.21
N TRP A 306 10.43 -18.59 -9.89
CA TRP A 306 10.31 -17.61 -8.81
C TRP A 306 10.78 -18.17 -7.47
N ASN A 307 10.20 -19.30 -7.06
CA ASN A 307 10.50 -19.94 -5.77
C ASN A 307 11.95 -20.44 -5.67
N SER A 308 12.68 -20.57 -6.79
CA SER A 308 14.10 -20.94 -6.81
C SER A 308 15.08 -19.80 -6.49
N VAL A 309 14.63 -18.54 -6.56
CA VAL A 309 15.51 -17.37 -6.33
C VAL A 309 15.79 -17.21 -4.84
N ALA A 310 17.05 -17.32 -4.42
CA ALA A 310 17.42 -17.20 -3.01
C ALA A 310 17.09 -15.80 -2.46
N GLY A 311 16.21 -15.73 -1.46
CA GLY A 311 15.78 -14.47 -0.84
C GLY A 311 14.71 -13.69 -1.62
N HIS A 312 13.92 -14.36 -2.45
CA HIS A 312 12.76 -13.75 -3.11
C HIS A 312 11.71 -13.25 -2.10
N ASN A 313 10.96 -12.22 -2.49
CA ASN A 313 9.71 -11.85 -1.81
C ASN A 313 8.66 -12.91 -2.13
N ARG A 314 7.82 -13.28 -1.15
CA ARG A 314 6.73 -14.26 -1.35
C ARG A 314 5.86 -13.86 -2.54
N LEU A 315 5.64 -14.81 -3.46
CA LEU A 315 4.68 -14.65 -4.55
C LEU A 315 3.25 -14.79 -4.02
N PHE A 316 2.35 -13.93 -4.47
CA PHE A 316 0.94 -13.92 -4.13
C PHE A 316 0.12 -13.85 -5.41
N ILE A 317 -0.81 -14.79 -5.61
CA ILE A 317 -1.67 -14.82 -6.78
C ILE A 317 -2.92 -13.98 -6.50
N GLY A 318 -2.85 -12.69 -6.81
CA GLY A 318 -3.86 -11.69 -6.45
C GLY A 318 -5.21 -11.92 -7.13
N GLU A 319 -5.18 -12.44 -8.36
CA GLU A 319 -6.37 -12.75 -9.14
C GLU A 319 -6.11 -13.97 -10.03
N TRP A 320 -7.08 -14.89 -10.08
CA TRP A 320 -7.07 -16.08 -10.95
C TRP A 320 -8.48 -16.69 -10.94
N CYS A 321 -8.85 -17.48 -11.96
CA CYS A 321 -10.14 -18.18 -12.01
C CYS A 321 -10.14 -19.34 -13.02
N PHE A 322 -11.07 -20.29 -12.87
CA PHE A 322 -11.25 -21.41 -13.79
C PHE A 322 -11.92 -21.04 -15.14
N VAL A 323 -11.92 -19.76 -15.55
CA VAL A 323 -12.51 -19.33 -16.82
C VAL A 323 -11.53 -19.56 -17.95
N THR A 324 -12.00 -20.19 -19.02
CA THR A 324 -11.21 -20.45 -20.23
C THR A 324 -12.09 -20.20 -21.47
N ASN A 325 -11.63 -19.36 -22.39
CA ASN A 325 -12.46 -18.81 -23.47
C ASN A 325 -12.85 -19.89 -24.50
N GLY A 326 -14.07 -20.44 -24.39
CA GLY A 326 -14.60 -21.46 -25.29
C GLY A 326 -13.86 -22.81 -25.24
N LYS A 327 -13.21 -23.13 -24.11
CA LYS A 327 -12.44 -24.37 -23.93
C LYS A 327 -13.25 -25.42 -23.16
N PHE A 328 -12.91 -26.69 -23.37
CA PHE A 328 -13.50 -27.84 -22.69
C PHE A 328 -15.02 -28.06 -22.86
N GLU A 329 -15.69 -27.33 -23.77
CA GLU A 329 -17.16 -27.37 -23.99
C GLU A 329 -17.73 -28.78 -24.19
N ASN A 330 -16.89 -29.74 -24.62
CA ASN A 330 -17.25 -31.12 -24.91
C ASN A 330 -16.45 -32.14 -24.06
N ASN A 331 -15.68 -31.70 -23.06
CA ASN A 331 -14.74 -32.55 -22.31
C ASN A 331 -14.60 -32.13 -20.83
N GLU A 332 -15.69 -32.33 -20.07
CA GLU A 332 -15.81 -32.02 -18.64
C GLU A 332 -14.66 -32.61 -17.78
N ASP A 333 -14.26 -33.87 -18.03
CA ASP A 333 -13.15 -34.50 -17.30
C ASP A 333 -11.77 -33.90 -17.62
N LEU A 334 -11.62 -33.20 -18.75
CA LEU A 334 -10.42 -32.41 -19.04
C LEU A 334 -10.48 -31.03 -18.38
N PHE A 335 -11.67 -30.41 -18.27
CA PHE A 335 -11.87 -29.20 -17.46
C PHE A 335 -11.51 -29.43 -15.98
N TYR A 336 -11.95 -30.52 -15.36
CA TYR A 336 -11.51 -30.82 -13.98
C TYR A 336 -10.01 -31.10 -13.87
N GLN A 337 -9.36 -31.62 -14.92
CA GLN A 337 -7.90 -31.77 -14.97
C GLN A 337 -7.17 -30.44 -15.17
N PHE A 338 -7.79 -29.46 -15.84
CA PHE A 338 -7.34 -28.08 -15.90
C PHE A 338 -7.41 -27.45 -14.51
N ALA A 339 -8.61 -27.40 -13.92
CA ALA A 339 -8.86 -26.81 -12.61
C ALA A 339 -7.97 -27.42 -11.50
N GLN A 340 -7.79 -28.75 -11.49
CA GLN A 340 -6.89 -29.41 -10.55
C GLN A 340 -5.42 -29.07 -10.79
N ALA A 341 -4.98 -28.91 -12.05
CA ALA A 341 -3.61 -28.55 -12.36
C ALA A 341 -3.30 -27.10 -12.00
N GLU A 342 -4.20 -26.17 -12.32
CA GLU A 342 -4.06 -24.74 -11.99
C GLU A 342 -4.05 -24.55 -10.47
N THR A 343 -5.00 -25.19 -9.77
CA THR A 343 -5.05 -25.21 -8.30
C THR A 343 -3.76 -25.76 -7.68
N ASN A 344 -3.11 -26.75 -8.32
CA ASN A 344 -1.82 -27.26 -7.84
C ASN A 344 -0.67 -26.26 -8.03
N VAL A 345 -0.72 -25.37 -9.03
CA VAL A 345 0.30 -24.33 -9.23
C VAL A 345 0.09 -23.15 -8.28
N VAL A 346 -1.12 -22.58 -8.18
CA VAL A 346 -1.37 -21.43 -7.29
C VAL A 346 -1.16 -21.74 -5.80
N ASN A 347 -1.35 -22.99 -5.37
CA ASN A 347 -1.04 -23.41 -3.99
C ASN A 347 0.48 -23.51 -3.71
N GLN A 348 1.36 -23.26 -4.69
CA GLN A 348 2.82 -23.14 -4.49
C GLN A 348 3.28 -21.69 -4.27
N ALA A 349 2.38 -20.70 -4.40
CA ALA A 349 2.67 -19.31 -4.09
C ALA A 349 2.80 -19.12 -2.56
N GLU A 350 3.96 -18.66 -2.07
CA GLU A 350 4.24 -18.57 -0.63
C GLU A 350 3.36 -17.55 0.14
N GLY A 351 2.87 -16.52 -0.54
CA GLY A 351 1.86 -15.60 0.00
C GLY A 351 0.45 -16.19 -0.08
N GLY A 352 0.25 -17.20 -0.91
CA GLY A 352 -1.04 -17.79 -1.25
C GLY A 352 -1.74 -17.09 -2.42
N TRP A 353 -3.06 -17.12 -2.42
CA TRP A 353 -3.89 -16.65 -3.54
C TRP A 353 -5.20 -15.99 -3.11
N THR A 354 -5.82 -15.25 -4.03
CA THR A 354 -7.20 -14.75 -3.97
C THR A 354 -7.92 -14.98 -5.29
N TYR A 355 -8.97 -15.80 -5.30
CA TYR A 355 -9.76 -16.11 -6.51
C TYR A 355 -10.53 -14.86 -6.99
N TRP A 356 -10.65 -14.63 -8.30
CA TRP A 356 -11.47 -13.56 -8.87
C TRP A 356 -12.79 -14.13 -9.42
N SER A 357 -13.96 -13.89 -8.82
CA SER A 357 -14.32 -13.10 -7.63
C SER A 357 -15.21 -13.93 -6.70
N TRP A 358 -15.67 -13.37 -5.57
CA TRP A 358 -16.60 -14.06 -4.67
C TRP A 358 -17.93 -14.33 -5.35
N ARG A 359 -18.48 -13.30 -5.98
CA ARG A 359 -19.78 -13.33 -6.66
C ARG A 359 -19.85 -12.30 -7.79
N ILE A 360 -20.77 -12.53 -8.71
CA ILE A 360 -21.20 -11.58 -9.74
C ILE A 360 -22.74 -11.44 -9.69
N TYR A 361 -23.33 -10.60 -10.54
CA TYR A 361 -24.79 -10.61 -10.72
C TYR A 361 -25.24 -11.91 -11.43
N GLU A 362 -26.40 -12.43 -11.03
CA GLU A 362 -27.06 -13.62 -11.60
C GLU A 362 -26.34 -14.97 -11.38
N ASP A 363 -25.28 -15.02 -10.55
CA ASP A 363 -24.60 -16.27 -10.22
C ASP A 363 -25.43 -17.21 -9.33
N GLU A 364 -26.59 -16.79 -8.81
CA GLU A 364 -27.45 -17.60 -7.96
C GLU A 364 -27.96 -18.89 -8.65
N THR A 365 -28.09 -18.88 -9.98
CA THR A 365 -28.78 -19.95 -10.73
C THR A 365 -27.99 -20.59 -11.87
N GLY A 366 -26.85 -20.03 -12.26
CA GLY A 366 -26.02 -20.54 -13.36
C GLY A 366 -24.60 -20.84 -12.93
N ASP A 367 -23.95 -21.79 -13.59
CA ASP A 367 -22.53 -22.06 -13.40
C ASP A 367 -21.72 -20.95 -14.06
N ASN A 368 -20.91 -20.24 -13.27
CA ASN A 368 -20.05 -19.18 -13.78
C ASN A 368 -18.70 -19.23 -13.05
N MET A 369 -17.63 -19.49 -13.79
CA MET A 369 -16.31 -19.68 -13.20
C MET A 369 -15.65 -18.37 -12.72
N TRP A 370 -16.23 -17.19 -13.02
CA TRP A 370 -15.87 -15.91 -12.38
C TRP A 370 -16.49 -15.75 -10.97
N SER A 371 -17.37 -16.66 -10.54
CA SER A 371 -17.97 -16.64 -9.20
C SER A 371 -17.50 -17.85 -8.40
N LEU A 372 -16.71 -17.61 -7.35
CA LEU A 372 -16.34 -18.64 -6.40
C LEU A 372 -17.59 -19.21 -5.68
N ARG A 373 -18.61 -18.38 -5.45
CA ARG A 373 -19.92 -18.80 -4.90
C ARG A 373 -20.62 -19.80 -5.83
N ALA A 374 -20.48 -19.68 -7.14
CA ALA A 374 -20.97 -20.67 -8.10
C ALA A 374 -20.09 -21.92 -8.15
N VAL A 375 -18.76 -21.75 -8.26
CA VAL A 375 -17.75 -22.84 -8.27
C VAL A 375 -17.90 -23.78 -7.07
N LEU A 376 -18.20 -23.24 -5.87
CA LEU A 376 -18.35 -24.01 -4.63
C LEU A 376 -19.69 -24.76 -4.48
N ARG A 377 -20.56 -24.71 -5.50
CA ARG A 377 -21.72 -25.60 -5.65
C ARG A 377 -21.36 -26.93 -6.33
N ASP A 378 -20.27 -26.97 -7.10
CA ASP A 378 -19.73 -28.21 -7.65
C ASP A 378 -18.81 -28.89 -6.61
N ASP A 379 -19.19 -30.09 -6.16
CA ASP A 379 -18.43 -30.83 -5.14
C ASP A 379 -17.01 -31.23 -5.61
N LYS A 380 -16.78 -31.37 -6.92
CA LYS A 380 -15.48 -31.78 -7.50
C LYS A 380 -14.52 -30.60 -7.54
N LEU A 381 -14.92 -29.43 -8.04
CA LEU A 381 -14.17 -28.16 -7.95
C LEU A 381 -13.93 -27.73 -6.50
N LYS A 382 -14.94 -27.87 -5.63
CA LYS A 382 -14.80 -27.64 -4.19
C LYS A 382 -13.77 -28.56 -3.56
N SER A 383 -13.74 -29.85 -3.92
CA SER A 383 -12.72 -30.80 -3.45
C SER A 383 -11.32 -30.53 -4.01
N ILE A 384 -11.23 -29.92 -5.19
CA ILE A 384 -9.97 -29.48 -5.81
C ILE A 384 -9.38 -28.29 -5.04
N LEU A 385 -10.18 -27.26 -4.75
CA LEU A 385 -9.76 -26.06 -4.01
C LEU A 385 -9.50 -26.33 -2.52
N PHE A 386 -10.38 -27.11 -1.90
CA PHE A 386 -10.40 -27.40 -0.46
C PHE A 386 -10.36 -28.93 -0.21
N PRO A 387 -9.24 -29.60 -0.56
CA PRO A 387 -9.10 -31.05 -0.39
C PRO A 387 -9.15 -31.42 1.09
N SER A 388 -10.03 -32.37 1.44
CA SER A 388 -10.20 -32.81 2.82
C SER A 388 -8.88 -33.40 3.37
N SER A 389 -8.52 -33.03 4.61
CA SER A 389 -7.28 -33.45 5.28
C SER A 389 -7.24 -34.93 5.71
N SER A 390 -8.08 -35.78 5.10
CA SER A 390 -8.11 -37.23 5.31
C SER A 390 -6.94 -37.97 4.63
N GLY A 391 -6.30 -37.35 3.64
CA GLY A 391 -5.05 -37.84 3.04
C GLY A 391 -3.83 -37.44 3.87
N SER A 392 -3.33 -38.35 4.71
CA SER A 392 -2.08 -38.16 5.43
C SER A 392 -0.91 -38.00 4.44
N SER A 393 -0.28 -36.82 4.43
CA SER A 393 0.82 -36.50 3.51
C SER A 393 2.00 -37.43 3.77
N SER A 394 2.12 -38.45 2.91
CA SER A 394 3.11 -39.50 3.05
C SER A 394 4.42 -39.02 2.46
N THR A 395 5.22 -38.30 3.24
CA THR A 395 6.57 -37.87 2.88
C THR A 395 7.38 -39.06 2.40
N VAL A 396 7.60 -39.16 1.09
CA VAL A 396 8.41 -40.22 0.48
C VAL A 396 9.87 -39.90 0.79
N ILE A 397 10.34 -40.34 1.95
CA ILE A 397 11.76 -40.33 2.30
C ILE A 397 12.46 -41.31 1.38
N ILE A 398 13.06 -40.79 0.30
CA ILE A 398 13.94 -41.55 -0.59
C ILE A 398 15.23 -41.85 0.19
N SER A 399 15.25 -42.98 0.90
CA SER A 399 16.43 -43.47 1.59
C SER A 399 17.46 -43.97 0.56
N SER A 400 18.44 -43.11 0.26
CA SER A 400 19.54 -43.41 -0.66
C SER A 400 20.50 -44.45 -0.07
N SER A 401 20.17 -45.73 -0.22
CA SER A 401 21.03 -46.86 0.17
C SER A 401 22.17 -47.06 -0.83
N SER A 402 23.18 -46.18 -0.82
CA SER A 402 24.45 -46.41 -1.52
C SER A 402 25.37 -47.33 -0.70
N GLY A 403 25.72 -48.48 -1.30
CA GLY A 403 26.75 -49.37 -0.77
C GLY A 403 28.14 -48.75 -0.87
N GLN A 404 29.10 -49.29 -0.12
CA GLN A 404 30.50 -48.87 -0.21
C GLN A 404 31.13 -49.35 -1.51
N GLU A 405 31.92 -48.48 -2.15
CA GLU A 405 33.20 -48.90 -2.71
C GLU A 405 34.23 -47.77 -2.54
N GLN A 406 35.49 -48.14 -2.31
CA GLN A 406 36.55 -47.19 -1.94
C GLN A 406 37.36 -46.77 -3.17
N GLN A 407 37.65 -45.47 -3.30
CA GLN A 407 38.95 -45.08 -3.82
C GLN A 407 39.47 -43.80 -3.16
N GLN A 408 40.79 -43.79 -2.94
CA GLN A 408 41.49 -42.87 -2.05
C GLN A 408 42.52 -42.07 -2.85
N THR A 409 42.44 -40.74 -2.76
CA THR A 409 43.58 -39.84 -2.99
C THR A 409 43.49 -38.69 -2.02
N ASP A 410 44.51 -38.53 -1.19
CA ASP A 410 44.55 -37.52 -0.14
C ASP A 410 44.83 -36.11 -0.70
N ASN A 411 44.27 -35.08 -0.06
CA ASN A 411 45.09 -33.95 0.33
C ASN A 411 44.54 -33.28 1.59
N SER A 412 45.43 -32.76 2.43
CA SER A 412 45.13 -32.39 3.82
C SER A 412 45.23 -30.90 4.10
N THR A 413 44.22 -30.33 4.78
CA THR A 413 44.43 -29.18 5.66
C THR A 413 43.50 -29.21 6.88
N SER A 414 44.02 -28.70 7.99
CA SER A 414 43.51 -28.73 9.38
C SER A 414 42.07 -28.27 9.60
N THR A 415 41.37 -28.95 10.52
CA THR A 415 40.05 -28.59 11.08
C THR A 415 40.07 -27.34 11.99
N ASP A 416 41.24 -26.70 12.18
CA ASP A 416 41.49 -25.69 13.21
C ASP A 416 41.11 -24.25 12.83
N GLN A 417 40.36 -24.02 11.75
CA GLN A 417 39.85 -22.69 11.38
C GLN A 417 38.32 -22.52 11.59
N ILE A 418 37.64 -23.51 12.17
CA ILE A 418 36.17 -23.51 12.33
C ILE A 418 35.73 -23.03 13.74
N GLN A 419 36.66 -22.74 14.66
CA GLN A 419 36.34 -22.25 16.02
C GLN A 419 36.62 -20.75 16.29
N GLU A 420 37.03 -19.96 15.30
CA GLU A 420 37.27 -18.50 15.46
C GLU A 420 36.37 -17.61 14.57
N HIS A 421 35.25 -18.15 14.07
CA HIS A 421 34.29 -17.42 13.23
C HIS A 421 32.82 -17.50 13.71
N ILE A 422 32.62 -17.91 14.96
CA ILE A 422 31.28 -18.00 15.60
C ILE A 422 31.08 -16.88 16.66
N LEU A 423 32.05 -15.95 16.82
CA LEU A 423 32.00 -14.92 17.86
C LEU A 423 32.38 -13.48 17.42
N THR A 424 32.03 -13.09 16.19
CA THR A 424 32.05 -11.68 15.72
C THR A 424 30.77 -11.23 15.03
N THR A 425 29.65 -11.90 15.32
CA THR A 425 28.31 -11.35 15.10
C THR A 425 28.17 -10.01 15.84
N THR A 426 27.42 -9.05 15.27
CA THR A 426 27.13 -7.72 15.86
C THR A 426 28.20 -6.62 15.67
N GLN A 427 28.97 -6.61 14.57
CA GLN A 427 29.73 -5.39 14.20
C GLN A 427 29.90 -5.12 12.68
N ALA A 428 28.88 -5.43 11.88
CA ALA A 428 28.85 -5.16 10.43
C ALA A 428 27.66 -4.29 9.96
N ALA A 429 27.00 -3.57 10.86
CA ALA A 429 25.87 -2.68 10.56
C ALA A 429 26.31 -1.20 10.42
N GLN A 430 27.42 -0.94 9.71
CA GLN A 430 28.04 0.39 9.70
C GLN A 430 28.86 0.71 8.42
N GLU A 431 28.43 0.28 7.24
CA GLU A 431 28.90 0.88 5.98
C GLU A 431 27.88 1.89 5.45
N SER A 432 28.33 3.12 5.25
CA SER A 432 27.49 4.26 4.90
C SER A 432 27.20 4.30 3.40
N ILE A 433 25.92 4.19 3.02
CA ILE A 433 25.46 4.49 1.66
C ILE A 433 25.76 5.98 1.37
N ASP A 434 26.44 6.26 0.25
CA ASP A 434 26.84 7.61 -0.13
C ASP A 434 25.64 8.45 -0.62
N VAL A 435 25.02 9.17 0.32
CA VAL A 435 23.94 10.15 0.07
C VAL A 435 24.38 11.28 -0.87
N THR A 436 25.68 11.63 -0.87
CA THR A 436 26.25 12.70 -1.71
C THR A 436 26.21 12.36 -3.19
N SER A 437 26.33 11.06 -3.54
CA SER A 437 26.19 10.58 -4.91
C SER A 437 24.77 10.79 -5.44
N LYS A 438 23.73 10.35 -4.70
CA LYS A 438 22.31 10.47 -5.10
C LYS A 438 21.90 11.93 -5.32
N LEU A 439 22.31 12.86 -4.44
CA LEU A 439 21.92 14.28 -4.52
C LEU A 439 22.45 15.02 -5.76
N ARG A 440 23.52 14.53 -6.40
CA ARG A 440 24.08 15.14 -7.62
C ARG A 440 23.29 14.81 -8.90
N GLY A 441 22.30 13.93 -8.83
CA GLY A 441 21.47 13.51 -9.98
C GLY A 441 20.35 14.47 -10.39
N LEU A 442 20.00 15.46 -9.56
CA LEU A 442 18.85 16.34 -9.79
C LEU A 442 19.02 17.24 -11.04
N ASN A 443 18.44 16.80 -12.15
CA ASN A 443 18.60 17.46 -13.44
C ASN A 443 17.83 18.79 -13.52
N LYS A 444 18.55 19.85 -13.90
CA LYS A 444 18.13 21.26 -13.88
C LYS A 444 16.89 21.58 -14.73
N ALA A 445 16.48 20.69 -15.64
CA ALA A 445 15.28 20.86 -16.46
C ALA A 445 13.98 20.81 -15.64
N VAL A 446 13.88 19.90 -14.66
CA VAL A 446 12.63 19.64 -13.91
C VAL A 446 12.17 20.88 -13.12
N PHE A 447 13.11 21.56 -12.46
CA PHE A 447 12.81 22.70 -11.60
C PHE A 447 12.36 23.97 -12.36
N ILE A 448 12.68 24.08 -13.66
CA ILE A 448 12.35 25.28 -14.46
C ILE A 448 10.87 25.29 -14.88
N LEU A 449 10.26 24.12 -15.07
CA LEU A 449 8.86 24.01 -15.53
C LEU A 449 7.84 24.46 -14.47
N GLN A 450 8.16 24.36 -13.17
CA GLN A 450 7.22 24.69 -12.09
C GLN A 450 7.02 26.20 -11.84
N GLN A 451 7.84 27.10 -12.39
CA GLN A 451 7.70 28.55 -12.13
C GLN A 451 6.79 29.32 -13.11
N GLN A 452 6.31 28.72 -14.20
CA GLN A 452 5.59 29.47 -15.23
C GLN A 452 4.07 29.63 -15.03
N TYR A 453 3.47 28.99 -14.03
CA TYR A 453 2.03 29.03 -13.77
C TYR A 453 1.68 29.53 -12.36
N SER A 454 1.63 30.86 -12.17
CA SER A 454 0.57 31.59 -11.41
C SER A 454 0.97 33.01 -10.99
N VAL A 455 0.75 34.03 -11.84
CA VAL A 455 0.52 35.42 -11.38
C VAL A 455 -0.49 36.13 -12.28
N ASN A 456 -1.75 36.23 -11.84
CA ASN A 456 -2.66 37.29 -12.31
C ASN A 456 -3.89 37.47 -11.41
N SER A 457 -4.21 38.73 -11.06
CA SER A 457 -5.27 39.19 -10.13
C SER A 457 -5.13 38.68 -8.67
N ALA A 458 -5.43 39.45 -7.62
CA ALA A 458 -6.14 40.72 -7.51
C ALA A 458 -5.53 41.68 -6.46
N LEU A 459 -5.87 42.98 -6.53
CA LEU A 459 -5.36 44.03 -5.62
C LEU A 459 -6.40 45.17 -5.42
N THR A 460 -6.96 45.31 -4.21
CA THR A 460 -7.62 46.51 -3.61
C THR A 460 -8.08 46.15 -2.18
N ALA A 461 -7.50 46.65 -1.06
CA ALA A 461 -7.41 48.02 -0.51
C ALA A 461 -8.63 48.46 0.34
N GLY A 462 -8.49 48.56 1.68
CA GLY A 462 -9.56 49.00 2.61
C GLY A 462 -9.18 49.10 4.11
N THR A 463 -8.90 50.32 4.59
CA THR A 463 -8.30 50.70 5.90
C THR A 463 -9.08 50.50 7.24
N LYS A 464 -8.31 50.23 8.32
CA LYS A 464 -8.32 50.83 9.70
C LYS A 464 -9.15 50.27 10.91
N SER A 465 -8.49 50.39 12.09
CA SER A 465 -8.94 50.28 13.52
C SER A 465 -9.09 48.85 14.08
N VAL A 466 -8.40 48.33 15.13
CA VAL A 466 -7.84 48.86 16.42
C VAL A 466 -8.94 49.14 17.46
N VAL A 467 -8.89 48.72 18.74
CA VAL A 467 -7.85 48.07 19.61
C VAL A 467 -8.17 46.56 19.88
N SER A 468 -7.69 45.74 20.84
CA SER A 468 -6.88 45.73 22.11
C SER A 468 -6.32 44.28 22.35
N TYR A 469 -5.49 43.88 23.33
CA TYR A 469 -4.94 44.43 24.58
C TYR A 469 -3.39 44.24 24.69
N ARG A 470 -2.74 45.04 25.56
CA ARG A 470 -1.41 44.80 26.19
C ARG A 470 -1.62 44.01 27.52
N ARG A 471 -0.63 43.42 28.21
CA ARG A 471 0.86 43.47 28.17
C ARG A 471 1.39 42.18 28.83
N LEU A 472 2.58 41.72 28.47
CA LEU A 472 3.45 40.93 29.36
C LEU A 472 4.87 41.51 29.27
N ASP A 473 5.11 42.52 30.07
CA ASP A 473 6.40 43.13 30.31
C ASP A 473 7.09 42.42 31.49
N GLU A 474 8.04 41.53 31.17
CA GLU A 474 9.38 41.45 31.78
C GLU A 474 10.24 40.35 31.14
N THR A 475 11.37 40.77 30.55
CA THR A 475 12.56 39.98 30.15
C THR A 475 12.39 38.46 29.93
N ALA A 476 11.72 38.08 28.84
CA ALA A 476 12.01 36.82 28.15
C ALA A 476 13.03 37.10 27.04
N ASP A 477 14.24 36.54 27.17
CA ASP A 477 15.30 36.62 26.16
C ASP A 477 14.82 36.05 24.81
N ALA A 478 15.30 36.60 23.69
CA ALA A 478 15.12 35.99 22.37
C ALA A 478 15.61 34.54 22.36
N SER A 479 16.67 34.22 23.10
CA SER A 479 17.12 32.84 23.36
C SER A 479 16.03 31.98 24.00
N ALA A 480 15.29 32.51 24.97
CA ALA A 480 14.20 31.78 25.63
C ALA A 480 13.03 31.54 24.67
N LYS A 481 12.65 32.53 23.83
CA LYS A 481 11.56 32.37 22.85
C LYS A 481 11.95 31.46 21.69
N ALA A 482 13.18 31.55 21.19
CA ALA A 482 13.74 30.61 20.22
C ALA A 482 13.85 29.19 20.79
N ASN A 483 14.17 29.03 22.07
CA ASN A 483 14.13 27.74 22.74
C ASN A 483 12.72 27.22 23.02
N GLU A 484 11.71 28.07 23.21
CA GLU A 484 10.30 27.66 23.36
C GLU A 484 9.70 27.20 22.02
N VAL A 485 9.93 27.95 20.94
CA VAL A 485 9.56 27.55 19.57
C VAL A 485 10.35 26.31 19.16
N GLY A 486 11.67 26.32 19.35
CA GLY A 486 12.53 25.17 19.10
C GLY A 486 12.16 23.94 19.94
N ALA A 487 11.74 24.11 21.21
CA ALA A 487 11.24 23.01 22.03
C ALA A 487 9.86 22.53 21.56
N SER A 488 9.00 23.42 21.05
CA SER A 488 7.70 23.03 20.49
C SER A 488 7.85 22.24 19.18
N VAL A 489 8.74 22.68 18.29
CA VAL A 489 9.14 21.96 17.07
C VAL A 489 9.84 20.64 17.42
N ARG A 490 10.84 20.64 18.32
CA ARG A 490 11.49 19.41 18.81
C ARG A 490 10.52 18.46 19.52
N LYS A 491 9.46 18.96 20.16
CA LYS A 491 8.43 18.16 20.82
C LYS A 491 7.49 17.53 19.79
N ALA A 492 6.98 18.30 18.83
CA ALA A 492 6.20 17.77 17.72
C ALA A 492 6.99 16.72 16.93
N ILE A 493 8.26 17.01 16.60
CA ILE A 493 9.12 16.09 15.84
C ILE A 493 9.57 14.88 16.68
N LYS A 494 9.78 15.00 18.00
CA LYS A 494 9.97 13.82 18.88
C LYS A 494 8.70 12.97 19.00
N GLN A 495 7.51 13.57 18.95
CA GLN A 495 6.24 12.84 18.88
C GLN A 495 5.99 12.20 17.50
N LEU A 496 6.67 12.63 16.44
CA LEU A 496 6.52 12.11 15.07
C LEU A 496 7.56 11.04 14.67
N ARG A 497 8.86 11.23 14.98
CA ARG A 497 9.95 10.41 14.38
C ARG A 497 11.07 9.95 15.35
N GLY A 498 10.90 10.08 16.67
CA GLY A 498 11.69 9.31 17.67
C GLY A 498 13.22 9.47 17.69
N GLY A 499 13.79 10.44 16.98
CA GLY A 499 15.24 10.55 16.76
C GLY A 499 16.05 10.94 18.00
N ASN A 500 17.36 10.64 17.96
CA ASN A 500 18.33 11.13 18.94
C ASN A 500 18.83 12.54 18.59
N ASP A 501 19.40 13.24 19.57
CA ASP A 501 19.74 14.66 19.40
C ASP A 501 20.90 14.89 18.40
N LYS A 502 21.73 13.87 18.10
CA LYS A 502 22.76 13.94 17.04
C LYS A 502 22.13 13.90 15.63
N PHE A 503 21.17 12.99 15.38
CA PHE A 503 20.44 12.95 14.10
C PHE A 503 19.82 14.32 13.76
N TYR A 504 19.26 15.02 14.76
CA TYR A 504 18.71 16.36 14.55
C TYR A 504 19.79 17.44 14.30
N GLN A 505 20.99 17.33 14.89
CA GLN A 505 22.12 18.22 14.55
C GLN A 505 22.63 17.96 13.13
N ASP A 506 22.77 16.70 12.73
CA ASP A 506 23.22 16.31 11.40
C ASP A 506 22.23 16.78 10.31
N LEU A 507 20.93 16.62 10.55
CA LEU A 507 19.87 17.13 9.65
C LEU A 507 19.86 18.66 9.54
N ILE A 508 20.00 19.39 10.65
CA ILE A 508 20.10 20.86 10.63
C ILE A 508 21.37 21.31 9.89
N THR A 509 22.44 20.53 9.96
CA THR A 509 23.69 20.80 9.24
C THR A 509 23.54 20.55 7.74
N ALA A 510 22.90 19.44 7.34
CA ALA A 510 22.58 19.16 5.94
C ALA A 510 21.71 20.25 5.31
N ILE A 511 20.64 20.69 6.00
CA ILE A 511 19.77 21.78 5.52
C ILE A 511 20.58 23.08 5.31
N LYS A 512 21.47 23.45 6.26
CA LYS A 512 22.35 24.61 6.10
C LYS A 512 23.27 24.49 4.88
N ILE A 513 23.86 23.31 4.66
CA ILE A 513 24.72 23.03 3.50
C ILE A 513 23.94 23.23 2.20
N THR A 514 22.77 22.59 2.06
CA THR A 514 21.93 22.72 0.85
C THR A 514 21.48 24.16 0.60
N MET A 515 21.17 24.94 1.65
CA MET A 515 20.84 26.36 1.52
C MET A 515 22.03 27.22 1.06
N CYS A 516 23.26 26.87 1.46
CA CYS A 516 24.48 27.50 0.93
C CYS A 516 24.78 27.07 -0.52
N GLU A 517 24.57 25.80 -0.88
CA GLU A 517 24.82 25.27 -2.23
C GLU A 517 23.95 25.92 -3.31
N GLN A 518 22.75 26.42 -2.96
CA GLN A 518 21.88 27.18 -3.88
C GLN A 518 22.30 28.65 -4.09
N LYS A 519 23.46 29.08 -3.56
CA LYS A 519 24.18 30.33 -3.90
C LYS A 519 23.43 31.63 -3.59
N VAL A 520 23.01 31.79 -2.34
CA VAL A 520 22.90 33.14 -1.76
C VAL A 520 24.32 33.68 -1.60
N GLU A 521 24.65 34.79 -2.28
CA GLU A 521 26.06 35.14 -2.54
C GLU A 521 26.82 35.72 -1.34
N LYS A 522 28.00 35.13 -1.04
CA LYS A 522 29.22 35.96 -0.94
C LYS A 522 30.54 35.21 -1.17
N ASN A 523 30.73 34.03 -0.58
CA ASN A 523 32.04 33.35 -0.55
C ASN A 523 32.09 32.19 -1.57
N ARG A 524 33.26 31.98 -2.21
CA ARG A 524 33.45 31.03 -3.33
C ARG A 524 34.52 29.94 -3.08
N VAL A 525 35.05 29.85 -1.86
CA VAL A 525 36.08 28.87 -1.46
C VAL A 525 35.71 28.23 -0.14
N ARG A 526 36.13 26.97 0.07
CA ARG A 526 35.84 26.18 1.28
C ARG A 526 36.76 26.51 2.45
N PHE A 527 38.04 26.78 2.14
CA PHE A 527 39.09 27.08 3.12
C PHE A 527 39.78 28.42 2.85
N VAL A 528 40.18 29.09 3.92
CA VAL A 528 40.93 30.37 3.95
C VAL A 528 42.06 30.29 4.98
N ALA A 529 42.91 31.32 5.07
CA ALA A 529 43.83 31.42 6.20
C ALA A 529 43.06 31.59 7.51
N CYS A 530 43.52 31.02 8.63
CA CYS A 530 42.86 31.20 9.94
C CYS A 530 42.90 32.64 10.49
N THR A 531 43.52 33.58 9.77
CA THR A 531 43.54 35.02 10.07
C THR A 531 42.69 35.84 9.07
N ASP A 532 41.94 35.18 8.20
CA ASP A 532 41.00 35.79 7.24
C ASP A 532 39.74 36.26 7.98
N ASP A 533 39.12 37.37 7.56
CA ASP A 533 37.92 37.91 8.22
C ASP A 533 36.66 37.06 7.96
N THR A 534 36.76 36.05 7.09
CA THR A 534 35.74 35.02 6.86
C THR A 534 36.09 33.64 7.43
N ALA A 535 37.20 33.48 8.18
CA ALA A 535 37.54 32.21 8.83
C ALA A 535 36.54 31.82 9.93
N TYR A 536 36.23 30.53 10.06
CA TYR A 536 35.34 30.02 11.11
C TYR A 536 36.11 29.81 12.41
N LEU A 537 35.90 30.73 13.35
CA LEU A 537 36.49 30.73 14.69
C LEU A 537 35.39 30.57 15.75
N ASP A 538 35.75 30.07 16.92
CA ASP A 538 34.83 29.93 18.07
C ASP A 538 34.71 31.23 18.88
N ASP A 539 33.94 31.19 19.97
CA ASP A 539 33.74 32.35 20.88
C ASP A 539 35.04 32.81 21.58
N ASN A 540 36.12 32.02 21.55
CA ASN A 540 37.45 32.35 22.07
C ASN A 540 38.38 32.91 20.99
N GLY A 541 38.00 32.79 19.70
CA GLY A 541 38.83 33.12 18.54
C GLY A 541 39.70 31.98 18.04
N ASP A 542 39.50 30.75 18.52
CA ASP A 542 40.25 29.57 18.08
C ASP A 542 39.60 28.92 16.83
N PRO A 543 40.40 28.38 15.89
CA PRO A 543 39.91 27.64 14.73
C PRO A 543 38.89 26.54 15.02
N VAL A 544 37.67 26.69 14.50
CA VAL A 544 36.70 25.59 14.48
C VAL A 544 37.14 24.57 13.44
N LYS A 545 37.55 23.39 13.91
CA LYS A 545 38.05 22.30 13.07
C LYS A 545 37.31 20.99 13.37
N VAL A 546 36.93 20.26 12.32
CA VAL A 546 36.42 18.89 12.47
C VAL A 546 37.54 17.94 12.91
N THR A 547 37.19 16.88 13.64
CA THR A 547 38.17 15.85 14.03
C THR A 547 38.59 15.06 12.79
N ILE A 548 39.87 15.13 12.43
CA ILE A 548 40.44 14.30 11.35
C ILE A 548 40.33 12.82 11.73
N SER A 549 39.80 12.02 10.81
CA SER A 549 39.59 10.59 10.91
C SER A 549 39.90 9.90 9.57
N SER A 550 39.81 8.57 9.51
CA SER A 550 39.90 7.81 8.25
C SER A 550 38.72 8.03 7.29
N LEU A 551 37.77 8.90 7.64
CA LEU A 551 36.60 9.29 6.83
C LEU A 551 36.60 10.79 6.47
N THR A 552 37.63 11.54 6.86
CA THR A 552 37.77 12.96 6.51
C THR A 552 38.35 13.09 5.10
N ASP A 553 37.75 13.91 4.24
CA ASP A 553 38.18 14.05 2.85
C ASP A 553 39.58 14.66 2.72
N ASP A 554 40.33 14.20 1.71
CA ASP A 554 41.75 14.55 1.51
C ASP A 554 41.98 16.07 1.39
N GLU A 555 41.03 16.81 0.80
CA GLU A 555 41.10 18.29 0.68
C GLU A 555 41.08 18.95 2.07
N THR A 556 40.22 18.47 2.98
CA THR A 556 40.17 18.94 4.38
C THR A 556 41.42 18.54 5.15
N VAL A 557 41.93 17.31 4.96
CA VAL A 557 43.15 16.84 5.62
C VAL A 557 44.36 17.67 5.17
N GLU A 558 44.51 17.94 3.87
CA GLU A 558 45.57 18.78 3.32
C GLU A 558 45.43 20.23 3.79
N ALA A 559 44.24 20.84 3.69
CA ALA A 559 44.00 22.22 4.12
C ALA A 559 44.28 22.42 5.62
N TYR A 560 43.80 21.50 6.48
CA TYR A 560 44.08 21.57 7.91
C TYR A 560 45.56 21.35 8.24
N GLY A 561 46.24 20.45 7.52
CA GLY A 561 47.68 20.22 7.62
C GLY A 561 48.51 21.42 7.15
N ALA A 562 48.02 22.16 6.15
CA ALA A 562 48.58 23.44 5.70
C ALA A 562 48.27 24.63 6.63
N GLY A 563 47.56 24.39 7.74
CA GLY A 563 47.22 25.43 8.72
C GLY A 563 46.07 26.34 8.31
N GLN A 564 45.26 25.95 7.32
CA GLN A 564 44.06 26.67 6.91
C GLN A 564 42.87 26.41 7.84
N CYS A 565 41.83 27.22 7.70
CA CYS A 565 40.55 27.15 8.39
C CYS A 565 39.41 27.07 7.38
N GLU A 566 38.27 26.50 7.78
CA GLU A 566 37.04 26.62 7.00
C GLU A 566 36.53 28.06 6.98
N VAL A 567 35.75 28.39 5.95
CA VAL A 567 35.02 29.66 5.85
C VAL A 567 33.76 29.61 6.72
N MET A 568 33.54 30.62 7.55
CA MET A 568 32.36 30.77 8.38
C MET A 568 31.08 30.73 7.51
N PRO A 569 30.12 29.82 7.78
CA PRO A 569 28.87 29.74 7.02
C PRO A 569 28.07 31.05 7.11
N ASN A 570 27.96 31.75 5.97
CA ASN A 570 27.50 33.13 5.94
C ASN A 570 25.97 33.22 5.89
N CYS A 571 25.32 33.05 7.05
CA CYS A 571 23.86 32.92 7.18
C CYS A 571 23.19 34.17 7.80
N TYR A 572 23.29 35.33 7.15
CA TYR A 572 22.52 36.51 7.53
C TYR A 572 21.13 36.51 6.88
N TRP A 573 20.09 36.41 7.70
CA TRP A 573 18.74 36.86 7.33
C TRP A 573 18.63 38.35 7.67
N ASP A 574 18.22 39.17 6.70
CA ASP A 574 18.02 40.61 6.90
C ASP A 574 16.75 40.88 7.75
N GLU A 575 16.68 42.04 8.42
CA GLU A 575 15.64 42.34 9.42
C GLU A 575 14.22 42.21 8.84
N ILE A 576 13.29 41.66 9.64
CA ILE A 576 11.88 41.49 9.22
C ILE A 576 11.14 42.80 9.47
N VAL A 577 10.99 43.58 8.40
CA VAL A 577 10.25 44.85 8.40
C VAL A 577 8.74 44.65 8.29
N GLU A 578 7.97 45.61 8.82
CA GLU A 578 6.50 45.56 8.81
C GLU A 578 5.96 45.61 7.37
N GLY A 579 5.36 44.50 6.92
CA GLY A 579 4.84 44.32 5.56
C GLY A 579 5.40 43.11 4.82
N ASP A 580 6.37 42.38 5.38
CA ASP A 580 6.87 41.14 4.79
C ASP A 580 5.85 39.99 4.88
N VAL A 581 5.33 39.56 3.73
CA VAL A 581 4.25 38.54 3.63
C VAL A 581 4.71 37.22 3.01
N THR A 582 5.98 37.09 2.64
CA THR A 582 6.51 35.89 1.97
C THR A 582 7.44 35.07 2.87
N ARG A 583 8.21 35.70 3.77
CA ARG A 583 9.17 34.99 4.65
C ARG A 583 8.54 34.20 5.81
N ALA A 584 7.21 34.20 5.94
CA ALA A 584 6.46 33.54 7.03
C ALA A 584 5.80 32.19 6.65
N LYS A 585 6.24 31.55 5.55
CA LYS A 585 5.80 30.21 5.14
C LYS A 585 6.97 29.31 4.72
N VAL A 586 7.56 28.64 5.71
CA VAL A 586 8.20 27.32 5.61
C VAL A 586 7.77 26.55 6.85
#